data_AF-A0AAE9D1J7-F1
#
_entry.id   AF-A0AAE9D1J7-F1
#
_cell.length_a   1.000
_cell.length_b   1.000
_cell.length_c   1.000
_cell.angle_alpha   90.00
_cell.angle_beta   90.00
_cell.angle_gamma   90.00
#
_symmetry.space_group_name_H-M   'P 1'
#
loop_
_entity.id
_entity.type
_entity.pdbx_description
1 polymer ?
#
loop_
_entity_poly.entity_id
_entity_poly.type
_entity_poly.pdbx_seq_one_letter_code
_entity_poly.pdbx_strand_id
1 'polypeptide(L)'
;MSNGCISRGMKTNNIQYDRDLFRSSETYLKKRLLPSILSERIPVTVESTLGSPHYICFTKKYTEDNKPITYVDISAFSAKMYELMLNGQTDYSRLKRMSDLEQLVRGLEDYRSLQQRTCLTESSFITKEIAFYAWEQNILAVANWLNYSETIRNLPIQLKMDLLQTTWFIWTKLERMAMTAEMRVNRQCGKNQFVVSHENLIDYSNMKADMSWWSRYHFDELQ
;
A
#
# COMPACT_ATOMS: atom_id res chain seq x y z
N MET A 1 42.76 -21.12 -14.02
CA MET A 1 41.90 -20.36 -13.09
C MET A 1 41.33 -21.33 -12.07
N SER A 2 41.76 -21.23 -10.82
CA SER A 2 41.38 -22.16 -9.75
C SER A 2 40.06 -21.70 -9.13
N ASN A 3 38.99 -22.49 -9.33
CA ASN A 3 37.66 -22.20 -8.81
C ASN A 3 37.63 -22.39 -7.28
N GLY A 4 37.89 -21.31 -6.54
CA GLY A 4 37.93 -21.29 -5.07
C GLY A 4 36.64 -21.73 -4.35
N CYS A 5 35.54 -21.93 -5.08
CA CYS A 5 34.31 -22.52 -4.58
C CYS A 5 34.43 -24.04 -4.34
N ILE A 6 35.21 -24.75 -5.17
CA ILE A 6 35.38 -26.21 -5.06
C ILE A 6 36.28 -26.55 -3.86
N SER A 7 37.34 -25.79 -3.62
CA SER A 7 38.23 -25.98 -2.46
C SER A 7 37.55 -25.70 -1.12
N ARG A 8 36.46 -24.91 -1.12
CA ARG A 8 35.61 -24.62 0.05
C ARG A 8 34.45 -25.60 0.23
N GLY A 9 34.44 -26.71 -0.51
CA GLY A 9 33.52 -27.82 -0.28
C GLY A 9 32.16 -27.70 -0.98
N MET A 10 31.99 -26.79 -1.94
CA MET A 10 30.86 -26.82 -2.87
C MET A 10 31.05 -27.94 -3.89
N LYS A 11 30.85 -29.17 -3.44
CA LYS A 11 30.75 -30.35 -4.30
C LYS A 11 29.26 -30.59 -4.61
N THR A 12 28.96 -31.14 -5.79
CA THR A 12 27.57 -31.36 -6.25
C THR A 12 26.76 -32.28 -5.33
N ASN A 13 27.44 -33.17 -4.60
CA ASN A 13 26.88 -34.03 -3.57
C ASN A 13 26.58 -33.31 -2.23
N ASN A 14 27.02 -32.07 -2.04
CA ASN A 14 26.70 -31.24 -0.88
C ASN A 14 25.55 -30.25 -1.15
N ILE A 15 24.95 -30.28 -2.35
CA ILE A 15 23.77 -29.50 -2.66
C ILE A 15 22.60 -30.11 -1.90
N GLN A 16 22.05 -29.36 -0.93
CA GLN A 16 20.81 -29.71 -0.28
C GLN A 16 19.65 -29.42 -1.24
N TYR A 17 19.16 -30.46 -1.89
CA TYR A 17 17.86 -30.42 -2.55
C TYR A 17 16.78 -30.49 -1.45
N ASP A 18 15.62 -29.86 -1.67
CA ASP A 18 14.45 -29.93 -0.78
C ASP A 18 14.51 -29.19 0.56
N ARG A 19 15.35 -28.15 0.70
CA ARG A 19 15.33 -27.28 1.89
C ARG A 19 14.01 -26.50 2.05
N ASP A 20 13.32 -26.23 0.94
CA ASP A 20 12.01 -25.55 0.87
C ASP A 20 10.90 -26.48 0.37
N LEU A 21 10.88 -27.75 0.80
CA LEU A 21 9.79 -28.66 0.42
C LEU A 21 8.50 -28.29 1.18
N PHE A 22 7.70 -27.40 0.57
CA PHE A 22 6.25 -27.38 0.80
C PHE A 22 5.73 -28.80 0.54
N ARG A 23 5.13 -29.42 1.57
CA ARG A 23 4.64 -30.80 1.56
C ARG A 23 3.74 -31.09 0.34
N SER A 24 4.32 -31.69 -0.70
CA SER A 24 3.62 -32.28 -1.84
C SER A 24 4.07 -33.73 -2.03
N SER A 25 3.83 -34.57 -1.02
CA SER A 25 3.99 -36.03 -1.20
C SER A 25 2.86 -36.56 -2.10
N GLU A 26 3.14 -37.55 -2.95
CA GLU A 26 2.11 -38.29 -3.71
C GLU A 26 0.98 -38.84 -2.81
N THR A 27 1.30 -39.10 -1.53
CA THR A 27 0.34 -39.49 -0.50
C THR A 27 -0.68 -38.38 -0.19
N TYR A 28 -0.31 -37.11 -0.32
CA TYR A 28 -1.20 -35.96 -0.18
C TYR A 28 -2.16 -35.83 -1.38
N LEU A 29 -1.68 -36.08 -2.60
CA LEU A 29 -2.51 -36.07 -3.80
C LEU A 29 -3.54 -37.22 -3.79
N LYS A 30 -3.15 -38.43 -3.36
CA LYS A 30 -4.07 -39.57 -3.23
C LYS A 30 -5.18 -39.35 -2.18
N LYS A 31 -4.90 -38.60 -1.10
CA LYS A 31 -5.92 -38.22 -0.09
C LYS A 31 -6.86 -37.10 -0.54
N ARG A 32 -6.54 -36.36 -1.60
CA ARG A 32 -7.44 -35.33 -2.18
C ARG A 32 -8.42 -35.92 -3.20
N LEU A 33 -8.08 -37.06 -3.80
CA LEU A 33 -8.92 -37.75 -4.79
C LEU A 33 -10.05 -38.59 -4.15
N LEU A 34 -9.95 -38.94 -2.86
CA LEU A 34 -11.06 -39.40 -2.02
C LEU A 34 -11.24 -38.35 -0.91
N PRO A 35 -12.18 -37.38 -0.92
CA PRO A 35 -13.52 -37.38 -1.52
C PRO A 35 -13.87 -36.03 -2.20
N SER A 36 -13.86 -35.98 -3.54
CA SER A 36 -14.30 -34.81 -4.32
C SER A 36 -15.78 -34.44 -4.14
N ILE A 37 -16.57 -35.27 -3.44
CA ILE A 37 -17.99 -35.02 -3.14
C ILE A 37 -18.19 -34.38 -1.74
N LEU A 38 -17.21 -34.49 -0.83
CA LEU A 38 -17.28 -33.87 0.52
C LEU A 38 -16.37 -32.65 0.67
N SER A 39 -15.36 -32.48 -0.19
CA SER A 39 -14.42 -31.36 -0.11
C SER A 39 -14.91 -30.04 -0.74
N GLU A 40 -16.01 -30.05 -1.50
CA GLU A 40 -16.57 -28.81 -2.06
C GLU A 40 -17.27 -27.92 -1.01
N ARG A 41 -17.48 -28.43 0.23
CA ARG A 41 -18.25 -27.72 1.27
C ARG A 41 -17.49 -27.40 2.54
N ILE A 42 -16.19 -27.71 2.63
CA ILE A 42 -15.40 -27.35 3.82
C ILE A 42 -14.43 -26.25 3.43
N PRO A 43 -14.72 -24.99 3.79
CA PRO A 43 -13.78 -23.90 3.60
C PRO A 43 -12.45 -24.22 4.28
N VAL A 44 -11.34 -23.99 3.58
CA VAL A 44 -9.99 -24.30 4.05
C VAL A 44 -9.64 -23.50 5.30
N THR A 45 -10.31 -22.37 5.50
CA THR A 45 -10.12 -21.51 6.66
C THR A 45 -11.44 -20.95 7.17
N VAL A 46 -11.47 -20.54 8.44
CA VAL A 46 -12.65 -19.92 9.05
C VAL A 46 -13.01 -18.63 8.32
N GLU A 47 -12.02 -17.89 7.81
CA GLU A 47 -12.19 -16.67 7.02
C GLU A 47 -12.91 -16.94 5.70
N SER A 48 -12.55 -18.02 5.01
CA SER A 48 -13.24 -18.44 3.78
C SER A 48 -14.69 -18.86 4.05
N THR A 49 -15.00 -19.34 5.27
CA THR A 49 -16.38 -19.65 5.68
C THR A 49 -17.17 -18.39 6.01
N LEU A 50 -16.52 -17.45 6.71
CA LEU A 50 -17.15 -16.26 7.27
C LEU A 50 -17.07 -15.03 6.34
N GLY A 51 -16.35 -15.14 5.21
CA GLY A 51 -16.10 -14.04 4.28
C GLY A 51 -15.38 -12.86 4.92
N SER A 52 -14.67 -13.07 6.04
CA SER A 52 -14.12 -12.03 6.89
C SER A 52 -12.73 -12.43 7.41
N PRO A 53 -11.76 -11.50 7.53
CA PRO A 53 -10.45 -11.77 8.11
C PRO A 53 -10.51 -12.26 9.57
N HIS A 54 -9.50 -13.03 10.01
CA HIS A 54 -9.46 -13.65 11.35
C HIS A 54 -9.70 -12.66 12.50
N TYR A 55 -9.07 -11.48 12.44
CA TYR A 55 -9.19 -10.45 13.47
C TYR A 55 -10.60 -9.84 13.56
N ILE A 56 -11.41 -9.97 12.50
CA ILE A 56 -12.83 -9.54 12.48
C ILE A 56 -13.77 -10.69 12.87
N CYS A 57 -13.35 -11.94 12.73
CA CYS A 57 -14.19 -13.10 12.98
C CYS A 57 -14.62 -13.25 14.44
N PHE A 58 -13.83 -12.70 15.38
CA PHE A 58 -14.07 -12.79 16.83
C PHE A 58 -14.58 -11.49 17.46
N THR A 59 -14.54 -10.36 16.74
CA THR A 59 -15.25 -9.16 17.15
C THR A 59 -16.75 -9.42 17.07
N LYS A 60 -17.49 -9.07 18.13
CA LYS A 60 -18.94 -9.28 18.25
C LYS A 60 -19.62 -8.94 16.91
N LYS A 61 -20.23 -9.94 16.28
CA LYS A 61 -21.19 -9.70 15.19
C LYS A 61 -22.37 -8.96 15.82
N TYR A 62 -22.33 -7.64 15.84
CA TYR A 62 -23.50 -6.86 16.21
C TYR A 62 -24.63 -7.22 15.25
N THR A 63 -25.60 -7.96 15.77
CA THR A 63 -26.84 -8.36 15.11
C THR A 63 -27.83 -7.19 15.06
N GLU A 64 -27.39 -6.04 14.54
CA GLU A 64 -28.29 -4.93 14.17
C GLU A 64 -27.97 -4.50 12.74
N ASP A 65 -28.72 -5.12 11.83
CA ASP A 65 -28.49 -5.24 10.39
C ASP A 65 -28.79 -3.98 9.55
N ASN A 66 -28.82 -2.78 10.14
CA ASN A 66 -29.34 -1.58 9.44
C ASN A 66 -28.39 -0.39 9.36
N LYS A 67 -27.10 -0.51 9.70
CA LYS A 67 -26.16 0.60 9.42
C LYS A 67 -25.83 0.63 7.92
N PRO A 68 -26.24 1.68 7.18
CA PRO A 68 -25.97 1.78 5.74
C PRO A 68 -24.46 1.75 5.48
N ILE A 69 -24.07 1.18 4.33
CA ILE A 69 -22.68 1.24 3.85
C ILE A 69 -22.28 2.71 3.80
N THR A 70 -21.20 3.07 4.50
CA THR A 70 -20.71 4.43 4.54
C THR A 70 -19.89 4.69 3.28
N TYR A 71 -20.35 5.64 2.46
CA TYR A 71 -19.62 6.10 1.29
C TYR A 71 -18.83 7.36 1.64
N VAL A 72 -17.59 7.41 1.17
CA VAL A 72 -16.76 8.62 1.24
C VAL A 72 -16.98 9.41 -0.04
N ASP A 73 -17.62 10.56 0.08
CA ASP A 73 -17.77 11.49 -1.03
C ASP A 73 -16.45 12.23 -1.30
N ILE A 74 -15.86 11.97 -2.47
CA ILE A 74 -14.64 12.59 -2.98
C ILE A 74 -14.91 13.67 -4.04
N SER A 75 -16.19 13.98 -4.30
CA SER A 75 -16.59 14.93 -5.34
C SER A 75 -16.01 16.32 -5.10
N ALA A 76 -15.81 16.70 -3.83
CA ALA A 76 -15.28 18.01 -3.45
C ALA A 76 -13.90 18.33 -4.05
N PHE A 77 -13.07 17.31 -4.30
CA PHE A 77 -11.75 17.49 -4.90
C PHE A 77 -11.59 16.77 -6.26
N SER A 78 -12.63 16.10 -6.76
CA SER A 78 -12.63 15.46 -8.09
C SER A 78 -12.42 16.46 -9.23
N ALA A 79 -13.01 17.65 -9.12
CA ALA A 79 -12.77 18.73 -10.06
C ALA A 79 -11.29 19.15 -10.09
N LYS A 80 -10.65 19.28 -8.92
CA LYS A 80 -9.22 19.63 -8.83
C LYS A 80 -8.34 18.55 -9.45
N MET A 81 -8.64 17.28 -9.18
CA MET A 81 -7.94 16.15 -9.78
C MET A 81 -8.06 16.16 -11.31
N TYR A 82 -9.28 16.37 -11.81
CA TYR A 82 -9.56 16.41 -13.25
C TYR A 82 -8.81 17.54 -13.95
N GLU A 83 -8.89 18.77 -13.41
CA GLU A 83 -8.16 19.93 -13.91
C GLU A 83 -6.65 19.68 -13.95
N LEU A 84 -6.10 19.08 -12.88
CA LEU A 84 -4.68 18.74 -12.81
C LEU A 84 -4.28 17.69 -13.85
N MET A 85 -5.09 16.65 -14.07
CA MET A 85 -4.80 15.62 -15.08
C MET A 85 -4.98 16.12 -16.52
N LEU A 86 -5.86 17.12 -16.71
CA LEU A 86 -6.10 17.73 -18.01
C LEU A 86 -4.97 18.69 -18.40
N ASN A 87 -4.66 19.64 -17.52
CA ASN A 87 -3.77 20.77 -17.84
C ASN A 87 -2.32 20.52 -17.40
N GLY A 88 -2.11 19.63 -16.43
CA GLY A 88 -0.81 19.50 -15.76
C GLY A 88 -0.46 20.72 -14.90
N GLN A 89 0.72 20.72 -14.29
CA GLN A 89 1.12 21.79 -13.36
C GLN A 89 2.22 22.73 -13.87
N THR A 90 3.06 22.40 -14.88
CA THR A 90 4.11 23.34 -15.36
C THR A 90 4.86 22.92 -16.65
N ASP A 91 5.76 23.80 -17.10
CA ASP A 91 6.67 23.69 -18.25
C ASP A 91 7.53 22.40 -18.26
N TYR A 92 7.12 21.44 -19.10
CA TYR A 92 7.81 20.18 -19.32
C TYR A 92 8.98 20.27 -20.31
N SER A 93 9.42 21.47 -20.70
CA SER A 93 10.52 21.67 -21.66
C SER A 93 11.80 20.94 -21.25
N ARG A 94 12.10 20.92 -19.94
CA ARG A 94 13.27 20.26 -19.35
C ARG A 94 13.17 18.73 -19.34
N LEU A 95 11.97 18.18 -19.52
CA LEU A 95 11.72 16.73 -19.54
C LEU A 95 11.90 16.11 -20.93
N LYS A 96 11.89 16.90 -22.01
CA LYS A 96 11.92 16.41 -23.41
C LYS A 96 13.13 15.55 -23.78
N ARG A 97 14.21 15.61 -23.00
CA ARG A 97 15.43 14.83 -23.23
C ARG A 97 15.50 13.55 -22.38
N MET A 98 14.53 13.36 -21.49
CA MET A 98 14.46 12.24 -20.56
C MET A 98 13.51 11.17 -21.10
N SER A 99 13.84 9.90 -20.88
CA SER A 99 12.88 8.79 -21.03
C SER A 99 11.73 8.93 -20.03
N ASP A 100 10.58 8.30 -20.31
CA ASP A 100 9.43 8.33 -19.39
C ASP A 100 9.78 7.91 -17.96
N LEU A 101 10.65 6.92 -17.81
CA LEU A 101 11.10 6.47 -16.49
C LEU A 101 11.92 7.55 -15.79
N GLU A 102 12.87 8.20 -16.47
CA GLU A 102 13.65 9.30 -15.91
C GLU A 102 12.76 10.49 -15.53
N GLN A 103 11.71 10.76 -16.32
CA GLN A 103 10.72 11.80 -16.00
C GLN A 103 9.99 11.47 -14.69
N LEU A 104 9.52 10.23 -14.53
CA LEU A 104 8.87 9.78 -13.29
C LEU A 104 9.82 9.75 -12.09
N VAL A 105 11.10 9.39 -12.30
CA VAL A 105 12.13 9.46 -11.25
C VAL A 105 12.31 10.90 -10.80
N ARG A 106 12.43 11.85 -11.75
CA ARG A 106 12.51 13.27 -11.42
C ARG A 106 11.29 13.76 -10.64
N GLY A 107 10.08 13.38 -11.06
CA GLY A 107 8.87 13.75 -10.32
C GLY A 107 8.85 13.21 -8.90
N LEU A 108 9.40 12.02 -8.68
CA LEU A 108 9.53 11.43 -7.34
C LEU A 108 10.58 12.19 -6.50
N GLU A 109 11.70 12.60 -7.10
CA GLU A 109 12.71 13.45 -6.44
C GLU A 109 12.12 14.79 -6.03
N ASP A 110 11.40 15.46 -6.94
CA ASP A 110 10.76 16.75 -6.67
C ASP A 110 9.75 16.61 -5.53
N TYR A 111 8.92 15.56 -5.53
CA TYR A 111 8.02 15.26 -4.42
C TYR A 111 8.75 15.04 -3.08
N ARG A 112 9.84 14.28 -3.11
CA ARG A 112 10.65 13.97 -1.92
C ARG A 112 11.38 15.19 -1.39
N SER A 113 11.75 16.14 -2.24
CA SER A 113 12.39 17.40 -1.84
C SER A 113 11.52 18.26 -0.91
N LEU A 114 10.19 18.08 -0.99
CA LEU A 114 9.21 18.77 -0.15
C LEU A 114 8.98 18.06 1.20
N GLN A 115 9.52 16.86 1.41
CA GLN A 115 9.33 16.11 2.66
C GLN A 115 10.19 16.64 3.79
N GLN A 116 9.59 16.90 4.96
CA GLN A 116 10.34 17.19 6.18
C GLN A 116 10.79 15.88 6.83
N ARG A 117 12.06 15.52 6.68
CA ARG A 117 12.58 14.20 7.14
C ARG A 117 13.15 14.22 8.56
N THR A 118 13.29 15.40 9.16
CA THR A 118 14.04 15.58 10.42
C THR A 118 13.18 15.93 11.62
N CYS A 119 12.00 16.53 11.41
CA CYS A 119 11.15 17.04 12.48
C CYS A 119 9.67 16.79 12.16
N LEU A 120 9.25 15.53 12.22
CA LEU A 120 7.83 15.18 12.09
C LEU A 120 7.11 15.37 13.41
N THR A 121 5.87 15.85 13.34
CA THR A 121 4.96 15.94 14.47
C THR A 121 4.30 14.59 14.70
N GLU A 122 4.27 14.11 15.95
CA GLU A 122 3.52 12.90 16.29
C GLU A 122 2.02 13.23 16.43
N SER A 123 1.20 12.57 15.63
CA SER A 123 -0.26 12.65 15.72
C SER A 123 -0.79 11.48 16.53
N SER A 124 -1.40 11.79 17.68
CA SER A 124 -2.00 10.79 18.58
C SER A 124 -3.45 10.46 18.23
N PHE A 125 -4.13 11.27 17.43
CA PHE A 125 -5.53 11.05 17.06
C PHE A 125 -5.82 11.39 15.60
N ILE A 126 -6.26 10.38 14.84
CA ILE A 126 -6.67 10.56 13.44
C ILE A 126 -8.17 10.78 13.36
N THR A 127 -8.58 11.96 12.88
CA THR A 127 -9.97 12.27 12.58
C THR A 127 -10.28 12.07 11.10
N LYS A 128 -11.57 12.12 10.75
CA LYS A 128 -12.03 12.13 9.35
C LYS A 128 -11.39 13.26 8.55
N GLU A 129 -11.35 14.46 9.10
CA GLU A 129 -10.87 15.67 8.44
C GLU A 129 -9.38 15.54 8.11
N ILE A 130 -8.59 15.03 9.06
CA ILE A 130 -7.15 14.77 8.86
C ILE A 130 -6.96 13.71 7.76
N ALA A 131 -7.74 12.63 7.80
CA ALA A 131 -7.65 11.56 6.79
C ALA A 131 -8.02 12.06 5.39
N PHE A 132 -9.11 12.82 5.25
CA PHE A 132 -9.58 13.36 3.98
C PHE A 132 -8.59 14.38 3.40
N TYR A 133 -8.08 15.27 4.24
CA TYR A 133 -7.04 16.21 3.83
C TYR A 133 -5.80 15.47 3.33
N ALA A 134 -5.35 14.44 4.06
CA ALA A 134 -4.22 13.62 3.62
C ALA A 134 -4.49 12.91 2.29
N TRP A 135 -5.70 12.39 2.08
CA TRP A 135 -6.08 11.75 0.81
C TRP A 135 -6.07 12.74 -0.35
N GLU A 136 -6.64 13.94 -0.18
CA GLU A 136 -6.59 14.98 -1.19
C GLU A 136 -5.15 15.32 -1.57
N GLN A 137 -4.26 15.55 -0.59
CA GLN A 137 -2.85 15.84 -0.84
C GLN A 137 -2.14 14.69 -1.57
N ASN A 138 -2.38 13.44 -1.14
CA ASN A 138 -1.76 12.26 -1.75
C ASN A 138 -2.20 12.07 -3.21
N ILE A 139 -3.49 12.26 -3.50
CA ILE A 139 -3.99 12.09 -4.87
C ILE A 139 -3.48 13.21 -5.77
N LEU A 140 -3.46 14.46 -5.30
CA LEU A 140 -2.87 15.58 -6.05
C LEU A 140 -1.38 15.37 -6.31
N ALA A 141 -0.64 14.84 -5.33
CA ALA A 141 0.77 14.52 -5.49
C ALA A 141 0.99 13.43 -6.56
N VAL A 142 0.19 12.37 -6.56
CA VAL A 142 0.29 11.30 -7.55
C VAL A 142 -0.14 11.79 -8.93
N ALA A 143 -1.20 12.59 -9.01
CA ALA A 143 -1.63 13.21 -10.27
C ALA A 143 -0.53 14.09 -10.87
N ASN A 144 0.14 14.90 -10.04
CA ASN A 144 1.29 15.68 -10.49
C ASN A 144 2.44 14.75 -10.94
N TRP A 145 2.78 13.73 -10.16
CA TRP A 145 3.83 12.75 -10.50
C TRP A 145 3.56 12.02 -11.81
N LEU A 146 2.34 11.54 -12.05
CA LEU A 146 1.93 10.89 -13.31
C LEU A 146 2.08 11.83 -14.50
N ASN A 147 1.79 13.12 -14.31
CA ASN A 147 1.99 14.15 -15.33
C ASN A 147 3.48 14.42 -15.65
N TYR A 148 4.45 13.91 -14.90
CA TYR A 148 5.84 14.02 -15.36
C TYR A 148 6.05 13.22 -16.65
N SER A 149 5.50 12.01 -16.76
CA SER A 149 5.63 11.18 -17.97
C SER A 149 4.89 11.79 -19.16
N GLU A 150 5.62 12.01 -20.25
CA GLU A 150 5.08 12.44 -21.53
C GLU A 150 4.08 11.42 -22.09
N THR A 151 4.39 10.13 -22.01
CA THR A 151 3.47 9.07 -22.44
C THR A 151 2.13 9.17 -21.71
N ILE A 152 2.14 9.32 -20.38
CA ILE A 152 0.91 9.43 -19.59
C ILE A 152 0.18 10.75 -19.86
N ARG A 153 0.91 11.87 -20.00
CA ARG A 153 0.33 13.17 -20.36
C ARG A 153 -0.40 13.17 -21.70
N ASN A 154 0.02 12.34 -22.64
CA ASN A 154 -0.59 12.25 -23.97
C ASN A 154 -1.77 11.27 -24.04
N LEU A 155 -2.08 10.55 -22.95
CA LEU A 155 -3.25 9.67 -22.91
C LEU A 155 -4.57 10.47 -22.88
N PRO A 156 -5.67 9.88 -23.40
CA PRO A 156 -7.02 10.37 -23.15
C PRO A 156 -7.29 10.58 -21.66
N ILE A 157 -8.06 11.62 -21.34
CA ILE A 157 -8.34 12.00 -19.94
C ILE A 157 -8.99 10.86 -19.13
N GLN A 158 -9.83 10.03 -19.76
CA GLN A 158 -10.41 8.86 -19.09
C GLN A 158 -9.33 7.87 -18.61
N LEU A 159 -8.38 7.52 -19.47
CA LEU A 159 -7.28 6.61 -19.12
C LEU A 159 -6.33 7.19 -18.07
N LYS A 160 -6.09 8.50 -18.14
CA LYS A 160 -5.36 9.24 -17.10
C LYS A 160 -6.04 9.10 -15.73
N MET A 161 -7.36 9.27 -15.68
CA MET A 161 -8.12 9.15 -14.44
C MET A 161 -8.13 7.72 -13.92
N ASP A 162 -8.26 6.71 -14.79
CA ASP A 162 -8.19 5.29 -14.41
C ASP A 162 -6.81 4.94 -13.81
N LEU A 163 -5.74 5.43 -14.42
CA LEU A 163 -4.38 5.29 -13.89
C LEU A 163 -4.24 5.95 -12.51
N LEU A 164 -4.75 7.18 -12.35
CA LEU A 164 -4.71 7.88 -11.08
C LEU A 164 -5.45 7.09 -9.99
N GLN A 165 -6.70 6.68 -10.26
CA GLN A 165 -7.55 5.94 -9.33
C GLN A 165 -6.92 4.63 -8.85
N THR A 166 -6.23 3.92 -9.74
CA THR A 166 -5.59 2.63 -9.42
C THR A 166 -4.22 2.78 -8.78
N THR A 167 -3.50 3.87 -9.07
CA THR A 167 -2.10 4.03 -8.67
C THR A 167 -1.94 4.76 -7.33
N TRP A 168 -2.77 5.76 -7.03
CA TRP A 168 -2.49 6.72 -5.96
C TRP A 168 -2.29 6.08 -4.59
N PHE A 169 -3.13 5.09 -4.26
CA PHE A 169 -3.09 4.45 -2.96
C PHE A 169 -1.81 3.62 -2.78
N ILE A 170 -1.47 2.81 -3.79
CA ILE A 170 -0.28 1.94 -3.77
C ILE A 170 0.98 2.79 -3.73
N TRP A 171 1.06 3.78 -4.62
CA TRP A 171 2.19 4.70 -4.71
C TRP A 171 2.45 5.40 -3.36
N THR A 172 1.39 5.94 -2.76
CA THR A 172 1.49 6.63 -1.46
C THR A 172 1.96 5.68 -0.35
N LYS A 173 1.43 4.46 -0.30
CA LYS A 173 1.84 3.47 0.70
C LYS A 173 3.32 3.09 0.56
N LEU A 174 3.78 2.85 -0.67
CA LEU A 174 5.18 2.55 -0.95
C LEU A 174 6.10 3.69 -0.51
N GLU A 175 5.71 4.93 -0.81
CA GLU A 175 6.50 6.10 -0.46
C GLU A 175 6.55 6.34 1.06
N ARG A 176 5.44 6.11 1.78
CA ARG A 176 5.42 6.18 3.26
C ARG A 176 6.27 5.10 3.89
N MET A 177 6.28 3.89 3.32
CA MET A 177 7.18 2.82 3.78
C MET A 177 8.65 3.17 3.53
N ALA A 178 8.98 3.71 2.36
CA ALA A 178 10.33 4.14 2.03
C ALA A 178 10.83 5.24 2.97
N MET A 179 10.02 6.30 3.17
CA MET A 179 10.34 7.39 4.10
C MET A 179 10.50 6.89 5.55
N THR A 180 9.60 6.02 6.00
CA THR A 180 9.70 5.42 7.35
C THR A 180 10.97 4.58 7.50
N ALA A 181 11.33 3.77 6.50
CA ALA A 181 12.54 2.97 6.53
C ALA A 181 13.80 3.84 6.60
N GLU A 182 13.87 4.90 5.79
CA GLU A 182 14.98 5.83 5.79
C GLU A 182 15.12 6.57 7.13
N MET A 183 14.02 7.10 7.67
CA MET A 183 14.03 7.76 8.98
C MET A 183 14.44 6.81 10.10
N ARG A 184 14.07 5.53 10.06
CA ARG A 184 14.53 4.53 11.04
C ARG A 184 16.04 4.28 10.95
N VAL A 185 16.59 4.17 9.74
CA VAL A 185 18.04 4.06 9.52
C VAL A 185 18.77 5.26 10.13
N ASN A 186 18.19 6.45 9.97
CA ASN A 186 18.72 7.70 10.52
C ASN A 186 18.37 7.95 12.01
N ARG A 187 17.73 6.99 12.69
CA ARG A 187 17.30 7.08 14.10
C ARG A 187 16.33 8.24 14.39
N GLN A 188 15.57 8.65 13.38
CA GLN A 188 14.55 9.71 13.43
C GLN A 188 13.12 9.17 13.54
N CYS A 189 12.95 7.84 13.49
CA CYS A 189 11.67 7.18 13.65
C CYS A 189 11.85 5.93 14.52
N GLY A 190 10.98 5.79 15.53
CA GLY A 190 10.96 4.67 16.46
C GLY A 190 10.45 3.38 15.84
N LYS A 191 10.56 2.29 16.61
CA LYS A 191 10.14 0.94 16.19
C LYS A 191 8.63 0.86 15.90
N ASN A 192 7.82 1.48 16.75
CA ASN A 192 6.36 1.48 16.64
C ASN A 192 5.82 2.72 15.92
N GLN A 193 6.72 3.62 15.48
CA GLN A 193 6.34 4.81 14.75
C GLN A 193 6.26 4.54 13.23
N PHE A 194 5.35 5.23 12.56
CA PHE A 194 5.15 5.16 11.12
C PHE A 194 4.84 6.53 10.54
N VAL A 195 5.45 6.88 9.42
CA VAL A 195 5.26 8.18 8.77
C VAL A 195 3.97 8.17 7.96
N VAL A 196 3.07 9.12 8.20
CA VAL A 196 1.74 9.16 7.55
C VAL A 196 1.58 10.33 6.57
N SER A 197 2.36 11.41 6.73
CA SER A 197 2.40 12.54 5.81
C SER A 197 3.83 13.11 5.68
N HIS A 198 3.98 14.22 4.96
CA HIS A 198 5.26 14.96 4.87
C HIS A 198 5.74 15.53 6.20
N GLU A 199 4.83 15.71 7.16
CA GLU A 199 5.06 16.46 8.40
C GLU A 199 4.59 15.70 9.64
N ASN A 200 3.90 14.56 9.48
CA ASN A 200 3.33 13.80 10.59
C ASN A 200 3.76 12.33 10.59
N LEU A 201 3.98 11.81 11.80
CA LEU A 201 4.08 10.39 12.09
C LEU A 201 3.03 9.98 13.13
N ILE A 202 2.81 8.68 13.28
CA ILE A 202 1.97 8.09 14.33
C ILE A 202 2.79 7.06 15.10
N ASP A 203 2.49 6.86 16.38
CA ASP A 203 2.95 5.69 17.15
C ASP A 203 1.79 4.71 17.28
N TYR A 204 1.91 3.52 16.68
CA TYR A 204 0.86 2.49 16.74
C TYR A 204 0.49 2.08 18.18
N SER A 205 1.38 2.27 19.14
CA SER A 205 1.13 1.94 20.55
C SER A 205 0.19 2.94 21.24
N ASN A 206 0.18 4.18 20.76
CA ASN A 206 -0.43 5.32 21.45
C ASN A 206 -1.49 6.05 20.60
N MET A 207 -1.54 5.76 19.30
CA MET A 207 -2.48 6.37 18.37
C MET A 207 -3.91 5.87 18.64
N LYS A 208 -4.87 6.77 18.47
CA LYS A 208 -6.29 6.48 18.33
C LYS A 208 -6.80 6.97 16.98
N ALA A 209 -7.92 6.43 16.50
CA ALA A 209 -8.60 6.97 15.33
C ALA A 209 -10.11 7.01 15.55
N ASP A 210 -10.74 8.05 15.03
CA ASP A 210 -12.16 7.97 14.74
C ASP A 210 -12.35 7.13 13.47
N MET A 211 -12.97 5.97 13.61
CA MET A 211 -13.29 5.07 12.51
C MET A 211 -14.78 5.05 12.15
N SER A 212 -15.61 5.82 12.85
CA SER A 212 -17.08 5.80 12.70
C SER A 212 -17.58 6.14 11.29
N TRP A 213 -16.75 6.83 10.51
CA TRP A 213 -17.05 7.30 9.16
C TRP A 213 -16.64 6.34 8.03
N TRP A 214 -15.98 5.21 8.33
CA TRP A 214 -15.55 4.24 7.31
C TRP A 214 -15.53 2.78 7.79
N SER A 215 -15.72 2.54 9.08
CA SER A 215 -15.81 1.21 9.67
C SER A 215 -17.03 1.13 10.58
N ARG A 216 -17.59 -0.08 10.69
CA ARG A 216 -18.60 -0.41 11.69
C ARG A 216 -17.99 -0.74 13.05
N TYR A 217 -16.69 -0.97 13.09
CA TYR A 217 -15.92 -1.27 14.29
C TYR A 217 -15.21 -0.03 14.80
N HIS A 218 -15.20 0.12 16.12
CA HIS A 218 -14.36 1.11 16.80
C HIS A 218 -12.89 0.73 16.68
N PHE A 219 -12.01 1.73 16.82
CA PHE A 219 -10.57 1.55 16.75
C PHE A 219 -10.08 0.44 17.69
N ASP A 220 -10.56 0.44 18.94
CA ASP A 220 -10.17 -0.52 19.97
C ASP A 220 -10.61 -1.96 19.65
N GLU A 221 -11.60 -2.16 18.77
CA GLU A 221 -12.04 -3.50 18.34
C GLU A 221 -11.15 -4.10 17.24
N LEU A 222 -10.37 -3.26 16.55
CA LEU A 222 -9.52 -3.66 15.41
C LEU A 222 -8.02 -3.73 15.78
N GLN A 223 -7.68 -3.46 17.03
CA GLN A 223 -6.30 -3.44 17.54
C GLN A 223 -5.81 -4.83 17.99
#